data_AF-A0A963Q2B7-F1
#
_entry.id   AF-A0A963Q2B7-F1
#
_cell.length_a   1.000
_cell.length_b   1.000
_cell.length_c   1.000
_cell.angle_alpha   90.00
_cell.angle_beta   90.00
_cell.angle_gamma   90.00
#
_symmetry.space_group_name_H-M   'P 1'
#
loop_
_entity.id
_entity.type
_entity.pdbx_description
1 polymer ?
#
loop_
_entity_poly.entity_id
_entity_poly.type
_entity_poly.pdbx_seq_one_letter_code
_entity_poly.pdbx_strand_id
1 'polypeptide(L)'
;MQRAASTEALPVARALEQARVTLAGRTGHMRAEDHQFQQPLVVGVMERQGAPGVPFDVEGSGYGFRVVREISAAQAELPAACAMVRPGKA
;
A
#
# COMPACT_ATOMS: atom_id res chain seq x y z
N MET A 1 6.89 11.66 -11.53
CA MET A 1 7.08 12.55 -12.69
C MET A 1 5.88 13.44 -12.96
N GLN A 2 4.70 12.90 -13.31
CA GLN A 2 3.54 13.74 -13.71
C GLN A 2 3.15 14.82 -12.69
N ARG A 3 2.94 14.47 -11.41
CA ARG A 3 2.60 15.47 -10.37
C ARG A 3 3.75 16.41 -10.00
N ALA A 4 4.99 15.94 -10.13
CA ALA A 4 6.18 16.73 -9.82
C ALA A 4 6.62 17.64 -10.98
N ALA A 5 6.08 17.42 -12.20
CA ALA A 5 6.50 18.04 -13.45
C ALA A 5 8.03 18.05 -13.67
N SER A 6 8.72 17.05 -13.13
CA SER A 6 10.18 16.99 -13.07
C SER A 6 10.63 15.55 -12.92
N THR A 7 11.86 15.27 -13.34
CA THR A 7 12.61 14.03 -13.11
C THR A 7 13.63 14.17 -11.98
N GLU A 8 13.81 15.36 -11.44
CA GLU A 8 14.72 15.63 -10.33
C GLU A 8 14.21 14.97 -9.05
N ALA A 9 15.13 14.34 -8.30
CA ALA A 9 14.76 13.52 -7.15
C ALA A 9 14.02 14.30 -6.06
N LEU A 10 14.46 15.53 -5.73
CA LEU A 10 13.88 16.31 -4.64
C LEU A 10 12.42 16.74 -4.92
N PRO A 11 12.08 17.35 -6.07
CA PRO A 11 10.69 17.63 -6.43
C PRO A 11 9.81 16.37 -6.45
N VAL A 12 10.34 15.25 -6.95
CA VAL A 12 9.61 13.98 -6.99
C VAL A 12 9.34 13.44 -5.59
N ALA A 13 10.34 13.42 -4.71
CA ALA A 13 10.19 12.98 -3.33
C ALA A 13 9.13 13.79 -2.57
N ARG A 14 9.16 15.14 -2.71
CA ARG A 14 8.15 16.02 -2.10
C ARG A 14 6.74 15.76 -2.62
N ALA A 15 6.59 15.50 -3.93
CA ALA A 15 5.31 15.15 -4.50
C ALA A 15 4.80 13.78 -4.02
N LEU A 16 5.71 12.82 -3.77
CA LEU A 16 5.37 11.49 -3.24
C LEU A 16 4.90 11.56 -1.79
N GLU A 17 5.49 12.40 -0.94
CA GLU A 17 5.04 12.59 0.46
C GLU A 17 3.60 13.10 0.58
N GLN A 18 3.05 13.70 -0.49
CA GLN A 18 1.67 14.18 -0.57
C GLN A 18 0.78 13.25 -1.41
N ALA A 19 1.34 12.15 -1.92
CA ALA A 19 0.63 11.28 -2.84
C ALA A 19 -0.46 10.49 -2.11
N ARG A 20 -1.67 10.53 -2.68
CA ARG A 20 -2.77 9.63 -2.41
C ARG A 20 -3.16 8.96 -3.71
N VAL A 21 -3.17 7.63 -3.72
CA VAL A 21 -3.36 6.82 -4.92
C VAL A 21 -4.53 5.88 -4.71
N THR A 22 -5.41 5.79 -5.70
CA THR A 22 -6.51 4.84 -5.75
C THR A 22 -6.30 3.88 -6.91
N LEU A 23 -6.34 2.58 -6.63
CA LEU A 23 -6.18 1.52 -7.62
C LEU A 23 -7.05 0.32 -7.23
N ALA A 24 -7.78 -0.24 -8.20
CA ALA A 24 -8.65 -1.40 -8.01
C ALA A 24 -9.60 -1.28 -6.78
N GLY A 25 -10.17 -0.09 -6.56
CA GLY A 25 -11.07 0.19 -5.44
C GLY A 25 -10.39 0.39 -4.08
N ARG A 26 -9.07 0.22 -3.98
CA ARG A 26 -8.30 0.48 -2.75
C ARG A 26 -7.57 1.81 -2.83
N THR A 27 -7.48 2.51 -1.71
CA THR A 27 -6.79 3.80 -1.62
C THR A 27 -5.70 3.75 -0.56
N GLY A 28 -4.53 4.31 -0.86
CA GLY A 28 -3.42 4.46 0.07
C GLY A 28 -2.71 5.80 -0.10
N HIS A 29 -1.79 6.12 0.80
CA HIS A 29 -1.01 7.34 0.78
C HIS A 29 0.39 7.13 1.34
N MET A 30 1.34 8.00 0.98
CA MET A 30 2.68 7.97 1.55
C MET A 30 2.72 8.75 2.87
N ARG A 31 3.20 8.14 3.96
CA ARG A 31 3.45 8.87 5.21
C ARG A 31 4.79 9.60 5.10
N ALA A 32 4.78 10.90 5.41
CA ALA A 32 5.98 11.72 5.26
C ALA A 32 7.06 11.43 6.32
N GLU A 33 6.70 10.89 7.49
CA GLU A 33 7.60 10.70 8.63
C GLU A 33 8.70 9.66 8.39
N ASP A 34 8.39 8.61 7.63
CA ASP A 34 9.30 7.48 7.40
C ASP A 34 9.19 6.87 5.99
N HIS A 35 8.39 7.48 5.11
CA HIS A 35 8.15 7.00 3.74
C HIS A 35 7.56 5.58 3.66
N GLN A 36 6.84 5.16 4.70
CA GLN A 36 6.02 3.96 4.62
C GLN A 36 4.68 4.28 3.92
N PHE A 37 4.37 3.53 2.85
CA PHE A 37 3.06 3.63 2.21
C PHE A 37 2.00 2.99 3.10
N GLN A 38 0.96 3.76 3.41
CA GLN A 38 -0.16 3.36 4.24
C GLN A 38 -1.31 2.89 3.36
N GLN A 39 -1.70 1.63 3.53
CA GLN A 39 -2.77 1.00 2.76
C GLN A 39 -3.52 -0.05 3.60
N PRO A 40 -4.78 -0.35 3.28
CA PRO A 40 -5.49 -1.46 3.90
C PRO A 40 -4.80 -2.79 3.59
N LEU A 41 -4.81 -3.70 4.57
CA LEU A 41 -4.34 -5.08 4.41
C LEU A 41 -5.52 -6.04 4.47
N VAL A 42 -5.32 -7.24 3.92
CA VAL A 42 -6.30 -8.33 4.01
C VAL A 42 -5.61 -9.59 4.54
N VAL A 43 -6.34 -10.37 5.34
CA VAL A 43 -5.95 -11.72 5.71
C VAL A 43 -6.73 -12.66 4.81
N GLY A 44 -6.00 -13.46 4.03
CA GLY A 44 -6.56 -14.48 3.14
C GLY A 44 -6.29 -15.87 3.67
N VAL A 45 -7.26 -16.77 3.51
CA VAL A 45 -7.09 -18.22 3.72
C VAL A 45 -7.23 -18.91 2.37
N MET A 46 -6.32 -19.85 2.07
CA MET A 46 -6.40 -20.65 0.85
C MET A 46 -7.46 -21.74 1.00
N GLU A 47 -8.35 -21.82 0.01
CA GLU A 47 -9.41 -22.82 -0.08
C GLU A 47 -9.62 -23.23 -1.54
N ARG A 48 -10.33 -24.35 -1.76
CA ARG A 48 -10.53 -24.88 -3.11
C ARG A 48 -11.33 -23.89 -3.97
N GLN A 49 -10.90 -23.69 -5.22
CA GLN A 49 -11.61 -22.82 -6.16
C GLN A 49 -13.07 -23.26 -6.30
N GLY A 50 -13.99 -22.28 -6.27
CA GLY A 50 -15.43 -22.52 -6.32
C GLY A 50 -16.09 -22.66 -4.94
N ALA A 51 -15.32 -22.77 -3.85
CA ALA A 51 -15.86 -22.58 -2.51
C ALA A 51 -16.39 -21.13 -2.35
N PRO A 52 -17.39 -20.89 -1.48
CA PRO A 52 -17.96 -19.55 -1.29
C PRO A 52 -16.88 -18.52 -0.93
N GLY A 53 -16.70 -17.50 -1.77
CA GLY A 53 -15.68 -16.46 -1.55
C GLY A 53 -14.29 -16.78 -2.10
N VAL A 54 -14.13 -17.88 -2.87
CA VAL A 54 -12.90 -18.22 -3.62
C VAL A 54 -13.17 -18.17 -5.14
N PRO A 55 -13.31 -16.97 -5.73
CA PRO A 55 -13.69 -16.83 -7.15
C PRO A 55 -12.56 -17.19 -8.12
N PHE A 56 -11.30 -17.01 -7.71
CA PHE A 56 -10.14 -17.14 -8.58
C PHE A 56 -9.16 -18.16 -8.01
N ASP A 57 -8.60 -18.96 -8.90
CA ASP A 57 -7.49 -19.86 -8.61
C ASP A 57 -6.15 -19.11 -8.66
N VAL A 58 -5.18 -19.59 -7.88
CA VAL A 58 -3.80 -19.10 -7.86
C VAL A 58 -2.91 -20.15 -8.53
N GLU A 59 -2.24 -19.73 -9.60
CA GLU A 59 -1.16 -20.48 -10.27
C GLU A 59 -1.54 -21.87 -10.80
N GLY A 60 -2.82 -22.15 -11.06
CA GLY A 60 -3.29 -23.45 -11.55
C GLY A 60 -3.38 -24.53 -10.47
N SER A 61 -3.35 -24.16 -9.18
CA SER A 61 -3.27 -25.11 -8.06
C SER A 61 -4.59 -25.82 -7.72
N GLY A 62 -5.71 -25.29 -8.22
CA GLY A 62 -7.06 -25.63 -7.77
C GLY A 62 -7.49 -24.92 -6.48
N TYR A 63 -6.68 -23.99 -5.96
CA TYR A 63 -6.90 -23.24 -4.73
C TYR A 63 -6.77 -21.73 -4.94
N GLY A 64 -7.54 -20.97 -4.18
CA GLY A 64 -7.50 -19.51 -4.19
C GLY A 64 -7.68 -18.91 -2.81
N PHE A 65 -7.51 -17.59 -2.71
CA PHE A 65 -7.68 -16.88 -1.45
C PHE A 65 -9.13 -16.45 -1.21
N ARG A 66 -9.69 -16.86 -0.08
CA ARG A 66 -10.87 -16.24 0.53
C ARG A 66 -10.43 -15.21 1.56
N VAL A 67 -10.92 -13.98 1.43
CA VAL A 67 -10.64 -12.94 2.43
C VAL A 67 -11.44 -13.22 3.70
N VAL A 68 -10.75 -13.35 4.83
CA VAL A 68 -11.36 -13.60 6.14
C VAL A 68 -11.35 -12.36 7.05
N ARG A 69 -10.49 -11.39 6.75
CA ARG A 69 -10.42 -10.13 7.48
C ARG A 69 -9.88 -9.02 6.58
N GLU A 70 -10.47 -7.84 6.70
CA GLU A 70 -9.89 -6.60 6.21
C GLU A 70 -9.39 -5.75 7.37
N ILE A 71 -8.23 -5.12 7.20
CA ILE A 71 -7.58 -4.26 8.17
C ILE A 71 -7.44 -2.89 7.51
N SER A 72 -7.99 -1.85 8.11
CA SER A 72 -7.87 -0.49 7.55
C SER A 72 -6.40 -0.04 7.58
N ALA A 73 -6.04 0.95 6.75
CA ALA A 73 -4.69 1.51 6.75
C ALA A 73 -4.26 1.99 8.16
N ALA A 74 -5.17 2.65 8.89
CA ALA A 74 -4.91 3.13 10.25
C ALA A 74 -4.75 1.98 11.27
N GLN A 75 -5.43 0.84 11.07
CA GLN A 75 -5.26 -0.33 11.93
C GLN A 75 -3.98 -1.11 11.62
N ALA A 76 -3.53 -1.08 10.36
CA ALA A 76 -2.29 -1.70 9.91
C ALA A 76 -1.06 -0.81 10.19
N GLU A 77 -1.28 0.44 10.61
CA GLU A 77 -0.24 1.41 10.85
C GLU A 77 0.63 1.01 12.04
N LEU A 78 1.95 0.97 11.83
CA LEU A 78 2.93 0.74 12.88
C LEU A 78 3.56 2.07 13.32
N PRO A 79 4.01 2.16 14.59
CA PRO A 79 4.75 3.32 15.09
C PRO A 79 5.98 3.60 14.23
N ALA A 80 6.20 4.86 13.86
CA ALA A 80 7.40 5.31 13.18
C ALA A 80 8.52 5.59 14.20
N ALA A 81 9.72 5.05 13.97
CA ALA A 81 10.91 5.30 14.80
C ALA A 81 12.06 5.98 14.02
N CYS A 82 11.84 6.31 12.74
CA CYS A 82 12.89 6.82 11.87
C CYS A 82 13.05 8.34 12.01
N ALA A 83 14.26 8.80 12.35
CA ALA A 83 14.64 10.21 12.28
C ALA A 83 15.26 10.50 10.91
N MET A 84 14.41 10.72 9.89
CA MET A 84 14.90 10.97 8.54
C MET A 84 15.60 12.34 8.42
N VAL A 85 16.81 12.34 7.84
CA VAL A 85 17.51 13.57 7.44
C VAL A 85 16.73 14.23 6.31
N ARG A 86 16.33 15.50 6.52
CA ARG A 86 15.51 16.24 5.55
C ARG A 86 16.39 17.08 4.63
N PRO A 87 16.19 17.02 3.30
CA PRO A 87 16.92 17.85 2.36
C PRO A 87 16.59 19.34 2.56
N GLY A 88 17.62 20.18 2.63
CA GLY A 88 17.49 21.62 2.84
C GLY A 88 17.46 22.07 4.30
N LYS A 89 17.62 21.16 5.26
CA LYS A 89 18.03 21.50 6.63
C LYS A 89 19.52 21.17 6.78
N ALA A 90 20.36 22.20 6.74
CA ALA A 90 21.68 22.15 7.37
C ALA A 90 21.51 22.43 8.86
#